data_AF-A0A3Q3FSY4-F1
#
_entry.id   AF-A0A3Q3FSY4-F1
#
_cell.length_a   1.000
_cell.length_b   1.000
_cell.length_c   1.000
_cell.angle_alpha   90.00
_cell.angle_beta   90.00
_cell.angle_gamma   90.00
#
_symmetry.space_group_name_H-M   'P 1'
#
loop_
_entity.id
_entity.type
_entity.pdbx_description
1 polymer ?
#
loop_
_entity_poly.entity_id
_entity_poly.type
_entity_poly.pdbx_seq_one_letter_code
_entity_poly.pdbx_strand_id
1 'polypeptide(L)'
;MLVPRALRSLLCVLSCAWLHSGAASRLKSPALPIQSEREPLPSKGLAGCSFGGRFYSLEDTWHPDLGEPFGVMHCVQCLCEPQKTRRSKVFGKVNCKNIKQDCPDLDCDDPVLLPGHCCKTCPKGNRKG
;
A
#
# COMPACT_ATOMS: atom_id res chain seq x y z
N MET A 1 -14.97 -68.13 -2.47
CA MET A 1 -15.45 -68.26 -1.08
C MET A 1 -16.26 -67.02 -0.73
N LEU A 2 -17.56 -67.20 -0.52
CA LEU A 2 -18.56 -66.15 -0.35
C LEU A 2 -18.51 -65.67 1.11
N VAL A 3 -17.95 -64.49 1.37
CA VAL A 3 -17.96 -63.93 2.74
C VAL A 3 -19.41 -63.62 3.13
N PRO A 4 -19.94 -64.17 4.23
CA PRO A 4 -21.33 -63.96 4.63
C PRO A 4 -21.61 -62.46 4.82
N ARG A 5 -22.74 -61.96 4.32
CA ARG A 5 -23.17 -60.55 4.46
C ARG A 5 -23.17 -60.04 5.92
N ALA A 6 -23.31 -60.94 6.89
CA ALA A 6 -23.20 -60.64 8.31
C ALA A 6 -21.79 -60.19 8.74
N LEU A 7 -20.73 -60.76 8.15
CA LEU A 7 -19.34 -60.45 8.50
C LEU A 7 -18.89 -59.07 7.99
N ARG A 8 -19.40 -58.66 6.81
CA ARG A 8 -19.20 -57.30 6.27
C ARG A 8 -19.88 -56.22 7.13
N SER A 9 -21.05 -56.52 7.68
CA SER A 9 -21.79 -55.57 8.53
C SER A 9 -21.12 -55.39 9.89
N LEU A 10 -20.57 -56.46 10.47
CA LEU A 10 -19.80 -56.41 11.72
C LEU A 10 -18.52 -55.57 11.60
N LEU A 11 -17.80 -55.68 10.48
CA LEU A 11 -16.60 -54.89 10.22
C LEU A 11 -16.90 -53.39 10.04
N CYS A 12 -18.04 -53.04 9.45
CA CYS A 12 -18.47 -51.63 9.35
C CYS A 12 -18.79 -51.02 10.72
N VAL A 13 -19.47 -51.77 11.60
CA VAL A 13 -19.87 -51.27 12.93
C VAL A 13 -18.64 -51.05 13.82
N LEU A 14 -17.65 -51.96 13.76
CA LEU A 14 -16.39 -51.82 14.49
C LEU A 14 -15.57 -50.59 14.04
N SER A 15 -15.61 -50.26 12.74
CA SER A 15 -14.91 -49.08 12.20
C SER A 15 -15.56 -47.74 12.62
N CYS A 16 -16.88 -47.71 12.79
CA CYS A 16 -17.60 -46.52 13.27
C CYS A 16 -17.40 -46.24 14.78
N ALA A 17 -17.04 -47.25 15.57
CA ALA A 17 -16.77 -47.07 17.00
C ALA A 17 -15.46 -46.33 17.28
N TRP A 18 -14.48 -46.39 16.36
CA TRP A 18 -13.19 -45.69 16.51
C TRP A 18 -13.20 -44.24 16.03
N LEU A 19 -14.22 -43.82 15.27
CA LEU A 19 -14.34 -42.43 14.79
C LEU A 19 -15.01 -41.47 15.78
N HIS A 20 -15.66 -41.98 16.83
CA HIS A 20 -16.43 -41.15 17.77
C HIS A 20 -15.67 -40.68 19.02
N SER A 21 -14.41 -41.06 19.20
CA SER A 21 -13.61 -40.64 20.37
C SER A 21 -12.79 -39.35 20.16
N GLY A 22 -13.07 -38.59 19.09
CA GLY A 22 -12.30 -37.41 18.69
C GLY A 22 -12.93 -36.06 19.03
N ALA A 23 -13.71 -35.93 20.10
CA ALA A 23 -14.15 -34.61 20.59
C ALA A 23 -13.01 -33.95 21.37
N ALA A 24 -12.00 -33.43 20.66
CA ALA A 24 -11.02 -32.54 21.25
C ALA A 24 -11.75 -31.27 21.72
N SER A 25 -12.05 -31.19 23.01
CA SER A 25 -12.54 -29.96 23.65
C SER A 25 -11.49 -28.86 23.42
N ARG A 26 -11.80 -27.91 22.54
CA ARG A 26 -11.04 -26.66 22.42
C ARG A 26 -11.09 -25.94 23.76
N LEU A 27 -10.01 -26.01 24.52
CA LEU A 27 -9.83 -25.17 25.70
C LEU A 27 -9.84 -23.70 25.24
N LYS A 28 -10.85 -22.94 25.66
CA LYS A 28 -10.97 -21.50 25.41
C LYS A 28 -9.85 -20.81 26.19
N SER A 29 -8.78 -20.42 25.51
CA SER A 29 -7.71 -19.63 26.13
C SER A 29 -8.29 -18.31 26.68
N PRO A 30 -7.98 -17.91 27.92
CA PRO A 30 -8.47 -16.65 28.48
C PRO A 30 -7.94 -15.48 27.66
N ALA A 31 -8.82 -14.55 27.30
CA ALA A 31 -8.44 -13.32 26.60
C ALA A 31 -7.59 -12.47 27.55
N LEU A 32 -6.35 -12.17 27.16
CA LEU A 32 -5.50 -11.23 27.88
C LEU A 32 -6.13 -9.82 27.80
N PRO A 33 -6.05 -9.00 28.87
CA PRO A 33 -6.73 -7.71 28.95
C PRO A 33 -6.06 -6.60 28.13
N ILE A 34 -4.97 -6.89 27.42
CA ILE A 34 -4.25 -5.92 26.60
C ILE A 34 -4.98 -5.80 25.27
N GLN A 35 -5.93 -4.87 25.19
CA GLN A 35 -6.43 -4.40 23.90
C GLN A 35 -5.32 -3.56 23.27
N SER A 36 -4.77 -4.04 22.16
CA SER A 36 -3.94 -3.24 21.25
C SER A 36 -4.69 -1.94 20.98
N GLU A 37 -4.10 -0.79 21.30
CA GLU A 37 -4.61 0.49 20.82
C GLU A 37 -4.84 0.34 19.32
N ARG A 38 -6.07 0.62 18.88
CA ARG A 38 -6.36 0.84 17.47
C ARG A 38 -5.68 2.15 17.09
N GLU A 39 -4.38 2.08 16.84
CA GLU A 39 -3.77 2.86 15.76
C GLU A 39 -4.78 2.89 14.60
N PRO A 40 -5.20 4.06 14.10
CA PRO A 40 -6.12 4.17 12.98
C PRO A 40 -5.59 3.29 11.85
N LEU A 41 -6.21 2.11 11.69
CA LEU A 41 -5.85 1.16 10.66
C LEU A 41 -5.76 1.93 9.33
N PRO A 42 -4.64 1.84 8.57
CA PRO A 42 -4.64 2.33 7.20
C PRO A 42 -5.84 1.65 6.53
N SER A 43 -6.74 2.51 6.05
CA SER A 43 -8.08 2.21 5.55
C SER A 43 -8.13 0.81 4.93
N LYS A 44 -8.71 -0.16 5.67
CA LYS A 44 -8.92 -1.52 5.19
C LYS A 44 -9.74 -1.45 3.89
N GLY A 45 -9.08 -1.44 2.73
CA GLY A 45 -9.72 -1.56 1.42
C GLY A 45 -9.34 -0.53 0.34
N LEU A 46 -8.64 0.57 0.66
CA LEU A 46 -8.26 1.55 -0.36
C LEU A 46 -6.84 1.27 -0.88
N ALA A 47 -6.72 0.98 -2.17
CA ALA A 47 -5.42 0.90 -2.83
C ALA A 47 -4.86 2.32 -3.03
N GLY A 48 -3.65 2.57 -2.55
CA GLY A 48 -3.01 3.87 -2.60
C GLY A 48 -1.67 3.87 -1.85
N CYS A 49 -1.13 5.05 -1.61
CA CYS A 49 0.16 5.27 -0.98
C CYS A 49 0.00 6.07 0.31
N SER A 50 0.76 5.71 1.34
CA SER A 50 0.90 6.52 2.55
C SER A 50 2.30 7.13 2.58
N PHE A 51 2.39 8.45 2.69
CA PHE A 51 3.67 9.17 2.73
C PHE A 51 3.52 10.42 3.61
N GLY A 52 4.45 10.64 4.55
CA GLY A 52 4.45 11.83 5.40
C GLY A 52 3.17 12.04 6.22
N GLY A 53 2.54 10.96 6.69
CA GLY A 53 1.27 11.02 7.42
C GLY A 53 0.04 11.33 6.56
N ARG A 54 0.19 11.42 5.24
CA ARG A 54 -0.90 11.66 4.28
C ARG A 54 -1.14 10.41 3.43
N PHE A 55 -2.38 10.24 2.99
CA PHE A 55 -2.77 9.21 2.03
C PHE A 55 -2.95 9.83 0.65
N TYR A 56 -2.44 9.14 -0.37
CA TYR A 56 -2.51 9.48 -1.78
C TYR A 56 -3.18 8.33 -2.52
N SER A 57 -4.12 8.66 -3.40
CA SER A 57 -4.76 7.71 -4.30
C SER A 57 -3.76 7.20 -5.33
N LEU A 58 -4.06 6.07 -5.98
CA LEU A 58 -3.27 5.62 -7.13
C LEU A 58 -3.24 6.72 -8.18
N GLU A 59 -2.08 6.90 -8.82
CA GLU A 59 -1.81 7.90 -9.86
C GLU A 59 -1.74 9.36 -9.35
N ASP A 60 -1.98 9.61 -8.06
CA ASP A 60 -1.75 10.92 -7.47
C ASP A 60 -0.28 11.32 -7.62
N THR A 61 -0.07 12.58 -7.96
CA THR A 61 1.24 13.20 -8.09
C THR A 61 1.35 14.38 -7.14
N TRP A 62 2.46 14.50 -6.40
CA TRP A 62 2.65 15.57 -5.42
C TRP A 62 4.12 15.97 -5.24
N HIS A 63 4.34 17.14 -4.64
CA HIS A 63 5.64 17.55 -4.11
C HIS A 63 5.70 17.22 -2.61
N PRO A 64 6.67 16.43 -2.14
CA PRO A 64 6.71 16.03 -0.74
C PRO A 64 7.10 17.22 0.15
N ASP A 65 6.46 17.29 1.31
CA ASP A 65 6.83 18.20 2.39
C ASP A 65 7.68 17.42 3.41
N LEU A 66 8.92 17.87 3.61
CA LEU A 66 9.85 17.26 4.56
C LEU A 66 9.76 17.89 5.97
N GLY A 67 8.84 18.84 6.17
CA GLY A 67 8.70 19.59 7.41
C GLY A 67 9.83 20.58 7.64
N GLU A 68 9.81 21.29 8.76
CA GLU A 68 10.87 22.24 9.10
C GLU A 68 12.24 21.54 9.29
N PRO A 69 13.34 22.14 8.80
CA PRO A 69 13.44 23.46 8.14
C PRO A 69 13.26 23.43 6.60
N PHE A 70 13.01 22.26 6.01
CA PHE A 70 13.12 22.04 4.57
C PHE A 70 11.84 22.39 3.79
N GLY A 71 10.67 22.15 4.37
CA GLY A 71 9.37 22.39 3.75
C GLY A 71 9.14 21.55 2.49
N VAL A 72 8.41 22.12 1.54
CA VAL A 72 8.01 21.46 0.29
C VAL A 72 9.17 21.42 -0.71
N MET A 73 9.51 20.22 -1.17
CA MET A 73 10.53 19.98 -2.19
C MET A 73 9.94 20.15 -3.60
N HIS A 74 9.83 21.40 -4.06
CA HIS A 74 9.19 21.73 -5.35
C HIS A 74 9.83 21.06 -6.57
N CYS A 75 11.12 20.69 -6.51
CA CYS A 75 11.80 19.97 -7.59
C CYS A 75 11.78 18.44 -7.46
N VAL A 76 11.12 17.88 -6.44
CA VAL A 76 10.89 16.43 -6.33
C VAL A 76 9.43 16.18 -6.61
N GLN A 77 9.14 15.35 -7.61
CA GLN A 77 7.79 14.94 -7.93
C GLN A 77 7.63 13.47 -7.56
N CYS A 78 6.71 13.19 -6.63
CA CYS A 78 6.33 11.85 -6.24
C CYS A 78 5.03 11.45 -6.94
N LEU A 79 4.94 10.18 -7.32
CA LEU A 79 3.80 9.53 -7.95
C LEU A 79 3.42 8.28 -7.14
N CYS A 80 2.13 8.07 -6.91
CA CYS A 80 1.64 6.82 -6.34
C CYS A 80 1.41 5.80 -7.46
N GLU A 81 2.44 5.03 -7.81
CA GLU A 81 2.38 4.08 -8.92
C GLU A 81 1.55 2.84 -8.55
N PRO A 82 0.59 2.42 -9.39
CA PRO A 82 -0.15 1.18 -9.20
C PRO A 82 0.76 -0.03 -9.46
N GLN A 83 0.90 -0.88 -8.44
CA GLN A 83 1.68 -2.11 -8.50
C GLN A 83 0.74 -3.32 -8.42
N LYS A 84 0.93 -4.27 -9.34
CA LYS A 84 0.15 -5.53 -9.38
C LYS A 84 0.91 -6.64 -8.67
N THR A 85 0.29 -7.26 -7.67
CA THR A 85 0.82 -8.49 -7.07
C THR A 85 0.52 -9.71 -7.93
N ARG A 86 1.23 -10.82 -7.65
CA ARG A 86 0.96 -12.14 -8.24
C ARG A 86 -0.48 -12.63 -8.03
N ARG A 87 -1.20 -12.09 -7.04
CA ARG A 87 -2.57 -12.46 -6.68
C ARG A 87 -3.62 -11.47 -7.22
N SER A 88 -3.27 -10.68 -8.24
CA SER A 88 -4.13 -9.65 -8.86
C SER A 88 -4.61 -8.53 -7.92
N LYS A 89 -4.08 -8.44 -6.70
CA LYS A 89 -4.31 -7.30 -5.82
C LYS A 89 -3.45 -6.13 -6.28
N VAL A 90 -4.08 -4.97 -6.50
CA VAL A 90 -3.40 -3.70 -6.78
C VAL A 90 -3.08 -2.99 -5.46
N PHE A 91 -1.87 -2.45 -5.34
CA PHE A 91 -1.45 -1.60 -4.23
C PHE A 91 -0.65 -0.41 -4.78
N GLY A 92 -0.52 0.66 -3.99
CA GLY A 92 0.28 1.82 -4.38
C GLY A 92 1.72 1.69 -3.92
N LYS A 93 2.66 2.10 -4.76
CA LYS A 93 4.06 2.32 -4.39
C LYS A 93 4.45 3.75 -4.71
N VAL A 94 5.01 4.44 -3.72
CA VAL A 94 5.55 5.78 -3.93
C VAL A 94 6.81 5.68 -4.79
N ASN A 95 6.85 6.43 -5.89
CA ASN A 95 8.03 6.64 -6.71
C ASN A 95 8.30 8.14 -6.82
N CYS A 96 9.49 8.61 -6.48
CA CYS A 96 9.83 10.03 -6.52
C CYS A 96 11.02 10.27 -7.44
N LYS A 97 10.94 11.31 -8.27
CA LYS A 97 12.02 11.73 -9.17
C LYS A 97 12.35 13.21 -8.99
N ASN A 98 13.61 13.55 -9.24
CA ASN A 98 14.02 14.95 -9.35
C ASN A 98 13.65 15.45 -10.75
N ILE A 99 12.77 16.45 -10.81
CA ILE A 99 12.25 17.03 -12.07
C ILE A 99 12.99 18.31 -12.49
N LYS A 100 14.06 18.70 -11.78
CA LYS A 100 14.83 19.90 -12.12
C LYS A 100 15.41 19.85 -13.53
N GLN A 101 15.76 18.64 -14.01
CA GLN A 101 16.26 18.42 -15.37
C GLN A 101 15.14 18.43 -16.42
N ASP A 102 13.88 18.35 -16.01
CA ASP A 102 12.71 18.39 -16.90
C ASP A 102 12.26 19.85 -17.16
N CYS A 103 12.95 20.84 -16.57
CA CYS A 103 12.62 22.26 -16.76
C CYS A 103 12.93 22.71 -18.19
N PRO A 104 12.08 23.57 -18.78
CA PRO A 104 12.28 24.05 -20.14
C PRO A 104 13.48 25.00 -20.24
N ASP A 105 14.13 25.00 -21.40
CA ASP A 105 15.10 26.03 -21.75
C ASP A 105 14.39 27.38 -21.92
N LEU A 106 15.00 28.44 -21.38
CA LEU A 106 14.44 29.79 -21.35
C LEU A 106 15.30 30.74 -22.17
N ASP A 107 14.66 31.55 -23.01
CA ASP A 107 15.33 32.52 -23.87
C ASP A 107 15.18 33.97 -23.34
N CYS A 108 15.85 34.23 -22.22
CA CYS A 108 15.91 35.54 -21.57
C CYS A 108 17.21 35.72 -20.79
N ASP A 109 17.67 36.96 -20.62
CA ASP A 109 18.94 37.25 -19.95
C ASP A 109 18.90 37.06 -18.42
N ASP A 110 17.71 37.06 -17.80
CA ASP A 110 17.55 36.94 -16.35
C ASP A 110 16.32 36.10 -15.95
N PRO A 111 16.42 34.75 -16.01
CA PRO A 111 15.35 33.87 -15.58
C PRO A 111 15.27 33.80 -14.04
N VAL A 112 14.07 34.04 -13.49
CA VAL A 112 13.81 34.16 -12.06
C VAL A 112 13.08 32.92 -11.53
N LEU A 113 13.50 32.41 -10.36
CA LEU A 113 12.80 31.34 -9.65
C LEU A 113 11.72 31.94 -8.73
N LEU A 114 10.46 31.60 -8.99
CA LEU A 114 9.34 32.06 -8.18
C LEU A 114 9.16 31.18 -6.93
N PRO A 115 8.67 31.75 -5.80
CA PRO A 115 8.30 30.96 -4.63
C PRO A 115 7.33 29.83 -5.03
N GLY A 116 7.53 28.64 -4.48
CA GLY A 116 6.68 27.49 -4.77
C GLY A 116 6.95 26.75 -6.09
N HIS A 117 7.90 27.22 -6.91
CA HIS A 117 8.17 26.66 -8.23
C HIS A 117 9.51 25.89 -8.25
N CYS A 118 9.60 24.86 -9.10
CA CYS A 118 10.88 24.23 -9.40
C CYS A 118 11.64 24.95 -10.52
N CYS A 119 10.95 25.28 -11.60
CA CYS A 119 11.54 25.86 -12.78
C CYS A 119 11.53 27.38 -12.72
N LYS A 120 12.56 27.99 -13.32
CA LYS A 120 12.62 29.44 -13.49
C LYS A 120 11.62 29.89 -14.56
N THR A 121 11.31 31.19 -14.56
CA THR A 121 10.44 31.83 -15.56
C THR A 121 11.06 33.15 -16.02
N CYS A 122 10.79 33.56 -17.25
CA CYS A 122 11.24 34.85 -17.75
C CYS A 122 10.32 35.99 -17.25
N PRO A 123 10.87 37.06 -16.66
CA PRO A 123 10.10 38.26 -16.34
C PRO A 123 9.46 38.87 -17.59
N LYS A 124 8.27 39.46 -17.43
CA LYS A 124 7.60 40.16 -18.54
C LYS A 124 8.46 41.35 -18.99
N GLY A 125 8.93 41.33 -20.24
CA GLY A 125 9.70 42.42 -20.85
C GLY A 125 11.13 42.06 -21.27
N ASN A 126 11.60 40.84 -21.00
CA ASN A 126 12.98 40.42 -21.29
C ASN A 126 13.03 39.15 -22.17
N ARG A 127 12.18 39.03 -23.19
CA ARG A 127 12.32 37.94 -24.18
C ARG A 127 13.38 38.33 -25.18
N LYS A 128 14.38 37.47 -25.41
CA LYS A 128 15.25 37.62 -26.57
C LYS A 128 14.41 37.38 -27.83
N GLY A 129 14.47 38.34 -28.76
CA GLY A 129 13.82 38.29 -30.06
C GLY A 129 14.84 38.08 -31.15
#